data_AF-A0A927UPR8-F1
#
_entry.id   AF-A0A927UPR8-F1
#
_cell.length_a   1.000
_cell.length_b   1.000
_cell.length_c   1.000
_cell.angle_alpha   90.00
_cell.angle_beta   90.00
_cell.angle_gamma   90.00
#
_symmetry.space_group_name_H-M   'P 1'
#
loop_
_entity.id
_entity.type
_entity.pdbx_description
1 polymer ?
#
loop_
_entity_poly.entity_id
_entity_poly.type
_entity_poly.pdbx_seq_one_letter_code
_entity_poly.pdbx_strand_id
1 'polypeptide(L)'
;MKDVKEVLNKIKEVLSKANFAFMLYAERCKDKVKQSYRALKVRLKKVPWIYNLWKEYKKLKFKIEHSQWYLKVKHKIIELKEKYITSEVRKMFWTIKRSTGYKITTRFAIIILTIGVALGILNKGLDNKSAASAYREGSVPAVLHAGYDVVVASVKPTESPEGTQVIPSAEPELIIPSIAPKPTKKPQYQGFVATEDNSAWLASARINIYDENKFFTYKNRQYYKDENFAKSYTVIDVSSYQGDIKWDRVKAHGVKAAMIRLGLRGYVSGKISEDTQFKKNIEGAAKNGLDVGVYFFSQAINEREAIQEANYVIDKVKKYNITMPIAYDGEHVSDASARTNVAKLNNQQRTDICIAFCETIKKAGYVPMIYDNKSHLEGGFQLSRLNGYYIWYARYAPKPDYKYAYEMWQYTESGKVAGVKTLVDLSVCTVDFPIKIALMKKEGQ
;
A
#
# COMPACT_ATOMS: atom_id res chain seq x y z
N MET A 1 52.18 -4.02 11.95
CA MET A 1 50.82 -3.70 12.48
C MET A 1 50.43 -2.23 12.23
N LYS A 2 51.36 -1.26 12.24
CA LYS A 2 51.05 0.13 11.82
C LYS A 2 50.55 0.21 10.37
N ASP A 3 51.20 -0.55 9.52
CA ASP A 3 51.16 -0.52 8.05
C ASP A 3 49.75 -0.81 7.51
N VAL A 4 49.07 -1.81 8.06
CA VAL A 4 47.70 -2.18 7.68
C VAL A 4 46.71 -1.04 7.96
N LYS A 5 46.88 -0.28 9.04
CA LYS A 5 46.05 0.92 9.31
C LYS A 5 46.34 2.05 8.32
N GLU A 6 47.60 2.24 7.92
CA GLU A 6 47.96 3.27 6.95
C GLU A 6 47.45 2.94 5.54
N VAL A 7 47.61 1.69 5.10
CA VAL A 7 47.06 1.18 3.83
C VAL A 7 45.54 1.30 3.80
N LEU A 8 44.85 0.92 4.89
CA LEU A 8 43.39 1.09 4.99
C LEU A 8 42.94 2.56 4.99
N ASN A 9 43.75 3.49 5.51
CA ASN A 9 43.45 4.92 5.46
C ASN A 9 43.69 5.50 4.05
N LYS A 10 44.80 5.14 3.39
CA LYS A 10 45.06 5.52 1.98
C LYS A 10 43.97 4.98 1.04
N ILE A 11 43.51 3.74 1.24
CA ILE A 11 42.37 3.17 0.51
C ILE A 11 41.08 3.97 0.76
N LYS A 12 40.77 4.33 2.01
CA LYS A 12 39.59 5.17 2.34
C LYS A 12 39.67 6.56 1.72
N GLU A 13 40.85 7.16 1.65
CA GLU A 13 41.07 8.48 1.06
C GLU A 13 40.91 8.45 -0.47
N VAL A 14 41.46 7.43 -1.14
CA VAL A 14 41.25 7.22 -2.58
C VAL A 14 39.77 6.98 -2.88
N LEU A 15 39.08 6.17 -2.07
CA LEU A 15 37.64 5.90 -2.23
C LEU A 15 36.76 7.12 -1.95
N SER A 16 37.14 8.04 -1.05
CA SER A 16 36.37 9.27 -0.80
C SER A 16 36.53 10.27 -1.95
N LYS A 17 37.75 10.45 -2.46
CA LYS A 17 38.05 11.30 -3.63
C LYS A 17 37.39 10.77 -4.91
N ALA A 18 37.46 9.45 -5.15
CA ALA A 18 36.79 8.81 -6.28
C ALA A 18 35.27 8.99 -6.24
N ASN A 19 34.64 8.81 -5.07
CA ASN A 19 33.19 9.00 -4.92
C ASN A 19 32.75 10.44 -5.21
N PHE A 20 33.50 11.48 -4.80
CA PHE A 20 33.08 12.86 -5.02
C PHE A 20 33.12 13.26 -6.51
N ALA A 21 34.19 12.86 -7.22
CA ALA A 21 34.28 13.05 -8.67
C ALA A 21 33.19 12.25 -9.43
N PHE A 22 32.95 10.99 -9.04
CA PHE A 22 31.92 10.14 -9.63
C PHE A 22 30.51 10.66 -9.35
N MET A 23 30.24 11.21 -8.17
CA MET A 23 28.98 11.87 -7.82
C MET A 23 28.75 13.13 -8.67
N LEU A 24 29.71 14.05 -8.77
CA LEU A 24 29.57 15.25 -9.60
C LEU A 24 29.43 14.92 -11.10
N TYR A 25 30.13 13.89 -11.58
CA TYR A 25 29.95 13.36 -12.94
C TYR A 25 28.54 12.78 -13.11
N ALA A 26 28.05 11.95 -12.17
CA ALA A 26 26.69 11.42 -12.19
C ALA A 26 25.61 12.50 -12.07
N GLU A 27 25.89 13.61 -11.38
CA GLU A 27 25.01 14.79 -11.25
C GLU A 27 24.90 15.54 -12.58
N ARG A 28 26.03 15.81 -13.26
CA ARG A 28 26.04 16.43 -14.61
C ARG A 28 25.50 15.49 -15.69
N CYS A 29 25.74 14.19 -15.56
CA CYS A 29 25.19 13.18 -16.46
C CYS A 29 23.71 12.91 -16.21
N LYS A 30 23.14 13.26 -15.04
CA LYS A 30 21.81 12.83 -14.57
C LYS A 30 20.70 13.05 -15.59
N ASP A 31 20.69 14.19 -16.28
CA ASP A 31 19.63 14.53 -17.24
C ASP A 31 19.87 14.02 -18.66
N LYS A 32 21.12 14.10 -19.17
CA LYS A 32 21.49 13.41 -20.43
C LYS A 32 21.26 11.90 -20.31
N VAL A 33 21.63 11.31 -19.18
CA VAL A 33 21.35 9.90 -18.84
C VAL A 33 19.87 9.66 -18.63
N LYS A 34 19.05 10.52 -18.00
CA LYS A 34 17.58 10.33 -17.97
C LYS A 34 16.99 10.23 -19.38
N GLN A 35 17.45 11.07 -20.31
CA GLN A 35 16.93 11.09 -21.68
C GLN A 35 17.39 9.86 -22.48
N SER A 36 18.69 9.55 -22.47
CA SER A 36 19.24 8.34 -23.07
C SER A 36 18.70 7.06 -22.41
N TYR A 37 18.50 7.02 -21.10
CA TYR A 37 17.90 5.91 -20.36
C TYR A 37 16.43 5.71 -20.72
N ARG A 38 15.66 6.77 -21.02
CA ARG A 38 14.30 6.61 -21.56
C ARG A 38 14.31 5.91 -22.92
N ALA A 39 15.17 6.34 -23.85
CA ALA A 39 15.32 5.70 -25.16
C ALA A 39 15.85 4.25 -25.06
N LEU A 40 16.91 4.05 -24.25
CA LEU A 40 17.54 2.76 -24.01
C LEU A 40 16.55 1.79 -23.35
N LYS A 41 15.72 2.23 -22.39
CA LYS A 41 14.67 1.44 -21.75
C LYS A 41 13.53 1.03 -22.68
N VAL A 42 13.34 1.70 -23.82
CA VAL A 42 12.44 1.21 -24.89
C VAL A 42 13.13 0.12 -25.70
N ARG A 43 14.40 0.28 -26.08
CA ARG A 43 15.17 -0.73 -26.83
C ARG A 43 15.44 -2.01 -26.01
N LEU A 44 15.91 -1.87 -24.78
CA LEU A 44 16.27 -2.99 -23.88
C LEU A 44 15.08 -3.88 -23.46
N LYS A 45 13.84 -3.39 -23.55
CA LYS A 45 12.64 -4.22 -23.36
C LYS A 45 12.52 -5.35 -24.39
N LYS A 46 13.23 -5.28 -25.52
CA LYS A 46 13.29 -6.34 -26.53
C LYS A 46 14.44 -7.34 -26.32
N VAL A 47 15.22 -7.24 -25.24
CA VAL A 47 16.38 -8.10 -24.96
C VAL A 47 16.13 -8.95 -23.70
N PRO A 48 15.79 -10.25 -23.83
CA PRO A 48 15.28 -11.05 -22.71
C PRO A 48 16.22 -11.18 -21.50
N TRP A 49 17.53 -11.33 -21.72
CA TRP A 49 18.49 -11.51 -20.63
C TRP A 49 18.63 -10.24 -19.76
N ILE A 50 18.57 -9.05 -20.38
CA ILE A 50 18.62 -7.76 -19.66
C ILE A 50 17.32 -7.53 -18.87
N TYR A 51 16.16 -7.96 -19.39
CA TYR A 51 14.91 -7.93 -18.64
C TYR A 51 14.98 -8.80 -17.37
N ASN A 52 15.56 -10.00 -17.47
CA ASN A 52 15.76 -10.88 -16.31
C ASN A 52 16.74 -10.28 -15.29
N LEU A 53 17.88 -9.72 -15.72
CA LEU A 53 18.81 -9.00 -14.83
C LEU A 53 18.12 -7.82 -14.11
N TRP A 54 17.24 -7.08 -14.80
CA TRP A 54 16.47 -5.99 -14.20
C TRP A 54 15.39 -6.47 -13.21
N LYS A 55 14.88 -7.69 -13.39
CA LYS A 55 13.97 -8.38 -12.48
C LYS A 55 14.70 -8.81 -11.19
N GLU A 56 15.90 -9.35 -11.30
CA GLU A 56 16.72 -9.73 -10.13
C GLU A 56 17.21 -8.50 -9.36
N TYR A 57 17.69 -7.45 -10.04
CA TYR A 57 18.04 -6.17 -9.41
C TYR A 57 16.88 -5.61 -8.56
N LYS A 58 15.64 -5.68 -9.08
CA LYS A 58 14.44 -5.25 -8.34
C LYS A 58 14.19 -6.08 -7.09
N LYS A 59 14.33 -7.40 -7.13
CA LYS A 59 14.19 -8.26 -5.93
C LYS A 59 15.24 -7.91 -4.89
N LEU A 60 16.51 -7.79 -5.31
CA LEU A 60 17.62 -7.50 -4.42
C LEU A 60 17.45 -6.13 -3.74
N LYS A 61 17.07 -5.10 -4.52
CA LYS A 61 16.71 -3.78 -4.01
C LYS A 61 15.58 -3.86 -2.97
N PHE A 62 14.48 -4.56 -3.29
CA PHE A 62 13.35 -4.73 -2.38
C PHE A 62 13.74 -5.43 -1.06
N LYS A 63 14.54 -6.49 -1.13
CA LYS A 63 15.07 -7.19 0.06
C LYS A 63 15.92 -6.28 0.94
N ILE A 64 16.78 -5.43 0.35
CA ILE A 64 17.61 -4.48 1.09
C ILE A 64 16.75 -3.43 1.80
N GLU A 65 15.84 -2.78 1.06
CA GLU A 65 14.97 -1.69 1.58
C GLU A 65 13.97 -2.15 2.66
N HIS A 66 13.62 -3.44 2.69
CA HIS A 66 12.75 -4.03 3.71
C HIS A 66 13.49 -4.88 4.75
N SER A 67 14.83 -4.90 4.72
CA SER A 67 15.62 -5.63 5.70
C SER A 67 15.50 -4.98 7.09
N GLN A 68 15.44 -5.82 8.14
CA GLN A 68 15.40 -5.35 9.54
C GLN A 68 16.58 -4.44 9.90
N TRP A 69 17.75 -4.66 9.28
CA TRP A 69 18.91 -3.78 9.43
C TRP A 69 18.68 -2.40 8.80
N TYR A 70 18.24 -2.35 7.54
CA TYR A 70 17.98 -1.07 6.84
C TYR A 70 16.88 -0.25 7.53
N LEU A 71 15.81 -0.91 8.00
CA LEU A 71 14.73 -0.23 8.73
C LEU A 71 15.22 0.32 10.09
N LYS A 72 16.03 -0.44 10.85
CA LYS A 72 16.66 0.06 12.09
C LYS A 72 17.60 1.24 11.83
N VAL A 73 18.43 1.19 10.78
CA VAL A 73 19.30 2.30 10.38
C VAL A 73 18.48 3.53 9.95
N LYS A 74 17.41 3.33 9.16
CA LYS A 74 16.50 4.41 8.72
C LYS A 74 15.80 5.09 9.91
N HIS A 75 15.30 4.32 10.87
CA HIS A 75 14.72 4.88 12.10
C HIS A 75 15.78 5.62 12.93
N LYS A 76 17.00 5.07 13.09
CA LYS A 76 18.07 5.77 13.82
C LYS A 76 18.47 7.10 13.16
N ILE A 77 18.47 7.16 11.82
CA ILE A 77 18.72 8.41 11.07
C ILE A 77 17.59 9.43 11.28
N ILE A 78 16.34 9.00 11.42
CA ILE A 78 15.20 9.90 11.72
C ILE A 78 15.31 10.43 13.17
N GLU A 79 15.50 9.54 14.14
CA GLU A 79 15.72 9.90 15.56
C GLU A 79 16.88 10.90 15.73
N LEU A 80 18.00 10.65 15.06
CA LEU A 80 19.17 11.55 15.08
C LEU A 80 18.86 12.90 14.40
N LYS A 81 18.11 12.92 13.30
CA LYS A 81 17.67 14.17 12.68
C LYS A 81 16.80 14.99 13.64
N GLU A 82 15.78 14.39 14.24
CA GLU A 82 14.89 15.08 15.18
C GLU A 82 15.64 15.59 16.41
N LYS A 83 16.53 14.77 16.98
CA LYS A 83 17.33 15.13 18.16
C LYS A 83 18.29 16.29 17.90
N TYR A 84 19.08 16.24 16.83
CA TYR A 84 20.12 17.26 16.56
C TYR A 84 19.56 18.52 15.88
N ILE A 85 18.54 18.40 15.01
CA ILE A 85 17.92 19.57 14.39
C ILE A 85 17.11 20.37 15.41
N THR A 86 16.52 19.75 16.45
CA THR A 86 15.78 20.52 17.47
C THR A 86 16.67 21.18 18.53
N SER A 87 17.78 20.57 18.98
CA SER A 87 18.60 21.16 20.06
C SER A 87 19.40 22.38 19.60
N GLU A 88 20.18 22.25 18.51
CA GLU A 88 21.12 23.30 18.11
C GLU A 88 20.42 24.47 17.41
N VAL A 89 19.35 24.20 16.65
CA VAL A 89 18.51 25.27 16.08
C VAL A 89 17.85 26.08 17.20
N ARG A 90 17.33 25.44 18.28
CA ARG A 90 16.75 26.17 19.42
C ARG A 90 17.78 27.04 20.13
N LYS A 91 19.00 26.54 20.39
CA LYS A 91 20.10 27.36 20.95
C LYS A 91 20.43 28.54 20.04
N MET A 92 20.63 28.29 18.75
CA MET A 92 21.00 29.32 17.77
C MET A 92 19.92 30.41 17.66
N PHE A 93 18.64 30.04 17.60
CA PHE A 93 17.51 30.98 17.66
C PHE A 93 17.49 31.79 18.97
N TRP A 94 17.75 31.17 20.11
CA TRP A 94 17.75 31.85 21.42
C TRP A 94 18.87 32.89 21.50
N THR A 95 20.08 32.55 21.04
CA THR A 95 21.21 33.48 20.95
C THR A 95 20.93 34.63 19.98
N ILE A 96 20.46 34.35 18.75
CA ILE A 96 20.14 35.38 17.75
C ILE A 96 19.03 36.33 18.25
N LYS A 97 17.98 35.79 18.87
CA LYS A 97 16.89 36.58 19.46
C LYS A 97 17.39 37.50 20.58
N ARG A 98 18.40 37.06 21.34
CA ARG A 98 19.00 37.83 22.45
C ARG A 98 20.01 38.88 21.99
N SER A 99 20.66 38.70 20.83
CA SER A 99 21.65 39.66 20.30
C SER A 99 21.12 40.68 19.29
N THR A 100 19.98 40.43 18.63
CA THR A 100 19.49 41.28 17.52
C THR A 100 18.15 41.98 17.76
N GLY A 101 17.37 41.58 18.77
CA GLY A 101 16.08 42.21 19.14
C GLY A 101 14.91 42.07 18.15
N TYR A 102 15.18 41.74 16.88
CA TYR A 102 14.17 41.71 15.80
C TYR A 102 13.28 40.46 15.81
N LYS A 103 11.99 40.65 15.46
CA LYS A 103 11.03 39.56 15.20
C LYS A 103 11.25 38.95 13.81
N ILE A 104 12.15 37.97 13.71
CA ILE A 104 12.42 37.22 12.47
C ILE A 104 11.23 36.31 12.12
N THR A 105 10.74 36.38 10.89
CA THR A 105 9.68 35.49 10.37
C THR A 105 10.26 34.20 9.78
N THR A 106 9.49 33.11 9.82
CA THR A 106 9.96 31.72 9.63
C THR A 106 10.73 31.46 8.33
N ARG A 107 10.47 32.22 7.25
CA ARG A 107 11.16 32.05 5.96
C ARG A 107 12.63 32.48 5.99
N PHE A 108 12.99 33.51 6.77
CA PHE A 108 14.38 34.02 6.81
C PHE A 108 15.34 33.04 7.50
N ALA A 109 14.88 32.35 8.55
CA ALA A 109 15.69 31.40 9.30
C ALA A 109 16.14 30.18 8.45
N ILE A 110 15.30 29.73 7.52
CA ILE A 110 15.62 28.60 6.62
C ILE A 110 16.76 28.96 5.65
N ILE A 111 16.78 30.20 5.16
CA ILE A 111 17.84 30.71 4.29
C ILE A 111 19.16 30.79 5.06
N ILE A 112 19.15 31.36 6.27
CA ILE A 112 20.34 31.44 7.14
C ILE A 112 20.86 30.04 7.51
N LEU A 113 19.98 29.09 7.82
CA LEU A 113 20.36 27.69 8.08
C LEU A 113 21.06 27.03 6.89
N THR A 114 20.55 27.26 5.68
CA THR A 114 21.12 26.68 4.44
C THR A 114 22.52 27.25 4.16
N ILE A 115 22.71 28.55 4.36
CA ILE A 115 24.00 29.24 4.16
C ILE A 115 25.00 28.87 5.27
N GLY A 116 24.57 28.82 6.53
CA GLY A 116 25.43 28.49 7.67
C GLY A 116 26.04 27.10 7.60
N VAL A 117 25.27 26.09 7.15
CA VAL A 117 25.77 24.73 6.94
C VAL A 117 26.79 24.67 5.79
N ALA A 118 26.60 25.44 4.72
CA ALA A 118 27.55 25.51 3.61
C ALA A 118 28.88 26.17 4.02
N LEU A 119 28.83 27.29 4.74
CA LEU A 119 30.03 28.02 5.18
C LEU A 119 30.79 27.29 6.29
N GLY A 120 30.09 26.57 7.19
CA GLY A 120 30.70 25.80 8.27
C GLY A 120 31.57 24.62 7.80
N ILE A 121 31.38 24.15 6.56
CA ILE A 121 32.16 23.05 5.96
C ILE A 121 33.43 23.59 5.26
N LEU A 122 33.42 24.83 4.78
CA LEU A 122 34.54 25.41 4.00
C LEU A 122 35.70 25.93 4.87
N ASN A 123 35.48 26.25 6.15
CA ASN A 123 36.44 27.00 6.94
C ASN A 123 37.29 26.14 7.91
N LYS A 124 38.04 25.18 7.36
CA LYS A 124 39.20 24.48 8.00
C LYS A 124 39.94 23.57 7.00
N GLY A 125 40.95 24.07 6.28
CA GLY A 125 41.69 23.20 5.33
C GLY A 125 42.68 23.80 4.32
N LEU A 126 43.51 24.77 4.71
CA LEU A 126 44.81 25.15 4.10
C LEU A 126 44.98 25.16 2.55
N ASP A 127 44.90 26.37 1.99
CA ASP A 127 45.93 27.02 1.16
C ASP A 127 47.15 26.20 0.63
N ASN A 128 47.24 25.98 -0.69
CA ASN A 128 48.21 26.70 -1.54
C ASN A 128 48.01 26.52 -3.06
N LYS A 129 48.26 27.61 -3.79
CA LYS A 129 48.74 27.74 -5.19
C LYS A 129 48.57 26.56 -6.17
N SER A 130 47.80 26.78 -7.24
CA SER A 130 48.36 26.92 -8.61
C SER A 130 47.33 27.26 -9.69
N ALA A 131 47.81 27.97 -10.73
CA ALA A 131 47.35 28.02 -12.12
C ALA A 131 45.86 28.25 -12.46
N ALA A 132 45.62 29.36 -13.15
CA ALA A 132 44.41 29.65 -13.92
C ALA A 132 44.39 28.91 -15.29
N SER A 133 43.41 29.27 -16.14
CA SER A 133 43.28 28.96 -17.57
C SER A 133 42.70 27.59 -17.97
N ALA A 134 41.45 27.63 -18.47
CA ALA A 134 40.99 26.82 -19.60
C ALA A 134 39.64 27.34 -20.17
N TYR A 135 39.72 28.21 -21.18
CA TYR A 135 38.75 28.44 -22.28
C TYR A 135 37.28 28.87 -22.07
N ARG A 136 36.82 29.70 -23.02
CA ARG A 136 35.45 30.20 -23.22
C ARG A 136 34.87 29.68 -24.56
N GLU A 137 33.64 30.11 -24.85
CA GLU A 137 33.02 30.26 -26.20
C GLU A 137 32.64 28.97 -26.98
N GLY A 138 31.65 29.05 -27.90
CA GLY A 138 31.11 27.84 -28.57
C GLY A 138 29.73 27.88 -29.28
N SER A 139 29.07 29.03 -29.39
CA SER A 139 28.22 29.49 -30.52
C SER A 139 27.34 28.56 -31.40
N VAL A 140 26.01 28.55 -31.14
CA VAL A 140 24.84 28.65 -32.09
C VAL A 140 24.47 27.43 -33.04
N PRO A 141 23.51 27.44 -34.04
CA PRO A 141 22.30 26.57 -33.98
C PRO A 141 21.81 25.82 -35.28
N ALA A 142 20.51 25.44 -35.29
CA ALA A 142 19.57 25.23 -36.43
C ALA A 142 19.54 23.85 -37.16
N VAL A 143 18.51 23.38 -37.92
CA VAL A 143 17.01 23.53 -38.11
C VAL A 143 16.55 22.31 -38.99
N LEU A 144 15.29 22.24 -39.50
CA LEU A 144 14.72 21.27 -40.49
C LEU A 144 14.31 19.87 -39.95
N HIS A 145 13.24 19.19 -40.43
CA HIS A 145 12.00 19.64 -41.11
C HIS A 145 10.85 18.58 -40.93
N ALA A 146 9.78 18.68 -41.75
CA ALA A 146 8.56 17.84 -41.88
C ALA A 146 8.58 16.35 -41.42
N GLY A 147 7.47 15.70 -41.05
CA GLY A 147 6.04 16.04 -41.18
C GLY A 147 5.30 15.03 -42.07
N TYR A 148 4.17 14.44 -41.60
CA TYR A 148 3.16 13.69 -42.38
C TYR A 148 1.96 13.32 -41.50
N ASP A 149 0.74 13.62 -41.96
CA ASP A 149 -0.53 13.14 -41.40
C ASP A 149 -1.18 12.11 -42.34
N VAL A 150 -1.83 11.08 -41.79
CA VAL A 150 -2.87 10.30 -42.47
C VAL A 150 -3.94 9.90 -41.46
N VAL A 151 -5.22 10.14 -41.79
CA VAL A 151 -6.39 9.68 -41.05
C VAL A 151 -7.33 8.94 -42.00
N VAL A 152 -7.70 7.69 -41.66
CA VAL A 152 -8.84 6.97 -42.25
C VAL A 152 -9.53 6.16 -41.14
N ALA A 153 -10.85 5.93 -41.23
CA ALA A 153 -11.69 5.45 -40.14
C ALA A 153 -12.40 4.10 -40.39
N SER A 154 -12.85 3.50 -39.27
CA SER A 154 -13.99 2.58 -39.06
C SER A 154 -14.74 1.93 -40.23
N VAL A 155 -14.97 0.60 -40.13
CA VAL A 155 -16.24 -0.08 -40.47
C VAL A 155 -16.53 -1.23 -39.48
N LYS A 156 -17.82 -1.47 -39.17
CA LYS A 156 -18.47 -2.67 -38.60
C LYS A 156 -19.94 -2.68 -39.06
N PRO A 157 -20.65 -3.82 -39.21
CA PRO A 157 -21.28 -4.59 -38.11
C PRO A 157 -20.80 -6.07 -38.06
N THR A 158 -21.53 -7.21 -38.12
CA THR A 158 -22.95 -7.65 -38.00
C THR A 158 -22.92 -9.14 -37.53
N GLU A 159 -23.59 -9.57 -36.45
CA GLU A 159 -24.91 -10.27 -36.35
C GLU A 159 -24.85 -11.81 -36.25
N SER A 160 -25.98 -12.44 -35.89
CA SER A 160 -26.17 -13.83 -35.40
C SER A 160 -27.63 -14.28 -35.70
N PRO A 161 -27.96 -15.59 -35.79
CA PRO A 161 -28.69 -16.28 -34.68
C PRO A 161 -28.36 -17.82 -34.64
N GLU A 162 -28.99 -18.77 -33.90
CA GLU A 162 -29.98 -18.82 -32.81
C GLU A 162 -29.91 -20.19 -32.03
N GLY A 163 -30.75 -20.35 -30.98
CA GLY A 163 -31.43 -21.63 -30.66
C GLY A 163 -30.73 -22.69 -29.78
N THR A 164 -31.42 -23.63 -29.09
CA THR A 164 -32.86 -23.81 -28.80
C THR A 164 -33.07 -24.76 -27.57
N GLN A 165 -34.13 -24.51 -26.77
CA GLN A 165 -34.87 -25.44 -25.86
C GLN A 165 -34.30 -25.98 -24.52
N VAL A 166 -35.23 -26.62 -23.79
CA VAL A 166 -35.34 -26.90 -22.34
C VAL A 166 -36.28 -28.10 -22.15
N ILE A 167 -36.10 -28.96 -21.11
CA ILE A 167 -37.16 -29.67 -20.37
C ILE A 167 -36.58 -30.37 -19.10
N PRO A 168 -37.35 -30.59 -18.01
CA PRO A 168 -36.82 -30.96 -16.69
C PRO A 168 -37.07 -32.43 -16.27
N SER A 169 -36.49 -32.81 -15.13
CA SER A 169 -36.94 -33.92 -14.27
C SER A 169 -36.98 -33.44 -12.81
N ALA A 170 -37.95 -33.89 -12.01
CA ALA A 170 -38.16 -33.46 -10.64
C ALA A 170 -38.41 -34.65 -9.70
N GLU A 171 -37.94 -34.53 -8.45
CA GLU A 171 -38.47 -35.14 -7.22
C GLU A 171 -37.45 -34.97 -6.06
N PRO A 172 -37.87 -34.95 -4.78
CA PRO A 172 -39.12 -34.44 -4.22
C PRO A 172 -38.88 -33.22 -3.30
N GLU A 173 -39.95 -32.54 -2.87
CA GLU A 173 -39.83 -31.33 -2.02
C GLU A 173 -39.43 -31.63 -0.57
N LEU A 174 -38.38 -30.95 -0.10
CA LEU A 174 -38.00 -30.90 1.31
C LEU A 174 -38.51 -29.58 1.89
N ILE A 175 -39.50 -29.63 2.78
CA ILE A 175 -40.13 -28.43 3.37
C ILE A 175 -39.16 -27.78 4.36
N ILE A 176 -38.34 -26.84 3.86
CA ILE A 176 -37.44 -26.01 4.67
C ILE A 176 -38.24 -24.81 5.20
N PRO A 177 -38.29 -24.57 6.53
CA PRO A 177 -38.94 -23.38 7.09
C PRO A 177 -38.34 -22.08 6.52
N SER A 178 -39.22 -21.24 5.97
CA SER A 178 -39.02 -19.89 5.43
C SER A 178 -37.58 -19.36 5.43
N ILE A 179 -37.01 -19.20 4.23
CA ILE A 179 -35.75 -18.47 3.99
C ILE A 179 -35.78 -17.13 4.75
N ALA A 180 -34.90 -16.97 5.74
CA ALA A 180 -34.71 -15.69 6.41
C ALA A 180 -34.37 -14.62 5.34
N PRO A 181 -35.03 -13.45 5.34
CA PRO A 181 -34.93 -12.51 4.24
C PRO A 181 -33.49 -12.07 4.03
N LYS A 182 -33.02 -12.14 2.77
CA LYS A 182 -31.68 -11.66 2.40
C LYS A 182 -31.58 -10.19 2.84
N PRO A 183 -30.53 -9.78 3.59
CA PRO A 183 -30.34 -8.37 3.91
C PRO A 183 -30.21 -7.59 2.60
N THR A 184 -31.15 -6.69 2.34
CA THR A 184 -31.26 -5.93 1.06
C THR A 184 -30.42 -4.66 1.04
N LYS A 185 -29.71 -4.37 2.14
CA LYS A 185 -28.81 -3.22 2.34
C LYS A 185 -27.54 -3.71 3.03
N LYS A 186 -26.40 -3.03 2.78
CA LYS A 186 -25.23 -3.11 3.67
C LYS A 186 -25.63 -2.68 5.10
N PRO A 187 -24.93 -3.15 6.15
CA PRO A 187 -25.03 -2.56 7.48
C PRO A 187 -24.80 -1.04 7.42
N GLN A 188 -25.50 -0.26 8.23
CA GLN A 188 -25.25 1.18 8.33
C GLN A 188 -24.15 1.44 9.37
N TYR A 189 -22.94 1.71 8.88
CA TYR A 189 -21.78 1.98 9.69
C TYR A 189 -21.89 3.35 10.39
N GLN A 190 -22.07 3.32 11.71
CA GLN A 190 -21.84 4.48 12.58
C GLN A 190 -20.46 4.39 13.24
N GLY A 191 -19.93 5.53 13.71
CA GLY A 191 -18.63 5.56 14.35
C GLY A 191 -18.62 4.77 15.66
N PHE A 192 -17.67 3.84 15.80
CA PHE A 192 -17.49 3.09 17.04
C PHE A 192 -17.10 4.01 18.20
N VAL A 193 -17.75 3.85 19.35
CA VAL A 193 -17.46 4.58 20.59
C VAL A 193 -16.58 3.71 21.48
N ALA A 194 -15.40 4.23 21.86
CA ALA A 194 -14.48 3.52 22.74
C ALA A 194 -15.11 3.24 24.13
N THR A 195 -15.06 1.99 24.57
CA THR A 195 -15.63 1.52 25.85
C THR A 195 -14.64 1.56 27.01
N GLU A 196 -13.36 1.80 26.74
CA GLU A 196 -12.23 1.75 27.67
C GLU A 196 -11.11 2.68 27.18
N ASP A 197 -10.17 3.07 28.06
CA ASP A 197 -9.02 3.86 27.62
C ASP A 197 -8.05 3.02 26.77
N ASN A 198 -7.82 3.47 25.54
CA ASN A 198 -6.92 2.84 24.58
C ASN A 198 -5.59 3.62 24.41
N SER A 199 -5.39 4.72 25.16
CA SER A 199 -4.31 5.69 24.96
C SER A 199 -2.90 5.07 24.89
N ALA A 200 -2.57 4.15 25.79
CA ALA A 200 -1.26 3.49 25.84
C ALA A 200 -1.01 2.55 24.64
N TRP A 201 -2.05 1.85 24.18
CA TRP A 201 -1.99 0.99 22.99
C TRP A 201 -1.83 1.82 21.71
N LEU A 202 -2.53 2.95 21.64
CA LEU A 202 -2.41 3.93 20.55
C LEU A 202 -1.04 4.62 20.53
N ALA A 203 -0.47 4.97 21.69
CA ALA A 203 0.86 5.56 21.80
C ALA A 203 1.99 4.62 21.35
N SER A 204 1.75 3.31 21.43
CA SER A 204 2.70 2.25 21.06
C SER A 204 2.46 1.64 19.66
N ALA A 205 1.44 2.13 18.93
CA ALA A 205 1.08 1.61 17.62
C ALA A 205 2.03 2.09 16.51
N ARG A 206 2.19 1.28 15.46
CA ARG A 206 3.02 1.58 14.29
C ARG A 206 2.48 2.85 13.60
N ILE A 207 3.24 3.93 13.62
CA ILE A 207 2.83 5.23 13.08
C ILE A 207 2.81 5.24 11.55
N ASN A 208 1.86 5.99 10.97
CA ASN A 208 1.75 6.22 9.52
C ASN A 208 3.04 6.84 8.94
N ILE A 209 3.52 6.31 7.82
CA ILE A 209 4.75 6.74 7.13
C ILE A 209 4.49 7.43 5.78
N TYR A 210 3.23 7.65 5.40
CA TYR A 210 2.87 8.33 4.16
C TYR A 210 2.73 9.83 4.34
N ASP A 211 3.38 10.58 3.44
CA ASP A 211 3.07 11.99 3.20
C ASP A 211 1.67 12.16 2.59
N GLU A 212 0.71 12.65 3.38
CA GLU A 212 -0.68 12.88 2.95
C GLU A 212 -0.83 13.79 1.72
N ASN A 213 0.17 14.62 1.40
CA ASN A 213 0.17 15.50 0.23
C ASN A 213 0.69 14.83 -1.05
N LYS A 214 1.12 13.57 -0.95
CA LYS A 214 1.45 12.69 -2.09
C LYS A 214 0.34 11.71 -2.46
N PHE A 215 -0.82 11.81 -1.78
CA PHE A 215 -2.08 11.30 -2.30
C PHE A 215 -2.67 12.31 -3.30
N PHE A 216 -3.14 11.81 -4.44
CA PHE A 216 -3.75 12.62 -5.49
C PHE A 216 -4.86 11.85 -6.19
N THR A 217 -5.90 12.57 -6.60
CA THR A 217 -7.02 12.00 -7.36
C THR A 217 -6.72 12.03 -8.86
N TYR A 218 -6.99 10.93 -9.56
CA TYR A 218 -6.95 10.87 -11.02
C TYR A 218 -8.10 9.98 -11.53
N LYS A 219 -8.89 10.48 -12.49
CA LYS A 219 -10.11 9.80 -13.01
C LYS A 219 -11.00 9.25 -11.89
N ASN A 220 -11.32 10.11 -10.91
CA ASN A 220 -12.18 9.84 -9.75
C ASN A 220 -11.70 8.66 -8.87
N ARG A 221 -10.37 8.45 -8.79
CA ARG A 221 -9.74 7.45 -7.92
C ARG A 221 -8.53 8.03 -7.22
N GLN A 222 -8.30 7.62 -5.98
CA GLN A 222 -7.09 8.00 -5.24
C GLN A 222 -5.89 7.17 -5.66
N TYR A 223 -4.74 7.83 -5.72
CA TYR A 223 -3.43 7.22 -5.93
C TYR A 223 -2.41 7.88 -4.99
N TYR A 224 -1.48 7.07 -4.50
CA TYR A 224 -0.26 7.49 -3.84
C TYR A 224 0.96 7.39 -4.76
N LYS A 225 1.89 8.36 -4.67
CA LYS A 225 3.19 8.31 -5.37
C LYS A 225 4.28 9.07 -4.59
N ASP A 226 5.21 8.32 -4.03
CA ASP A 226 6.45 8.81 -3.41
C ASP A 226 7.65 8.00 -3.95
N GLU A 227 8.87 8.54 -3.85
CA GLU A 227 10.09 7.90 -4.39
C GLU A 227 10.50 6.63 -3.62
N ASN A 228 10.07 6.49 -2.37
CA ASN A 228 10.37 5.38 -1.47
C ASN A 228 9.39 4.20 -1.61
N PHE A 229 8.31 4.34 -2.40
CA PHE A 229 7.20 3.39 -2.44
C PHE A 229 6.93 2.85 -3.84
N ALA A 230 6.28 1.69 -3.93
CA ALA A 230 5.73 1.22 -5.19
C ALA A 230 4.65 2.19 -5.68
N LYS A 231 4.44 2.27 -7.01
CA LYS A 231 3.31 3.03 -7.54
C LYS A 231 2.02 2.31 -7.10
N SER A 232 1.21 2.99 -6.31
CA SER A 232 -0.09 2.49 -5.85
C SER A 232 -1.03 2.07 -6.99
N TYR A 233 -1.99 1.22 -6.64
CA TYR A 233 -2.99 0.70 -7.56
C TYR A 233 -4.39 0.68 -6.94
N THR A 234 -5.40 0.67 -7.82
CA THR A 234 -6.80 0.54 -7.44
C THR A 234 -7.12 -0.93 -7.17
N VAL A 235 -7.66 -1.17 -5.99
CA VAL A 235 -8.32 -2.40 -5.57
C VAL A 235 -9.82 -2.13 -5.49
N ILE A 236 -10.65 -3.10 -5.84
CA ILE A 236 -12.08 -3.10 -5.49
C ILE A 236 -12.34 -4.19 -4.47
N ASP A 237 -13.35 -4.00 -3.63
CA ASP A 237 -13.88 -5.07 -2.78
C ASP A 237 -15.34 -5.34 -3.12
N VAL A 238 -15.70 -6.63 -3.19
CA VAL A 238 -16.99 -7.08 -3.76
C VAL A 238 -17.54 -8.31 -3.06
N SER A 239 -18.87 -8.40 -3.07
CA SER A 239 -19.68 -9.43 -2.40
C SER A 239 -20.93 -9.76 -3.22
N SER A 240 -21.86 -10.51 -2.65
CA SER A 240 -23.21 -10.70 -3.19
C SER A 240 -23.93 -9.39 -3.53
N TYR A 241 -23.62 -8.27 -2.83
CA TYR A 241 -24.27 -6.98 -3.05
C TYR A 241 -24.00 -6.37 -4.44
N GLN A 242 -22.86 -6.71 -5.07
CA GLN A 242 -22.51 -6.20 -6.41
C GLN A 242 -23.16 -7.00 -7.57
N GLY A 243 -23.82 -8.13 -7.28
CA GLY A 243 -24.45 -8.98 -8.28
C GLY A 243 -23.46 -9.62 -9.25
N ASP A 244 -23.86 -9.82 -10.51
CA ASP A 244 -23.00 -10.37 -11.56
C ASP A 244 -22.12 -9.29 -12.22
N ILE A 245 -20.81 -9.50 -12.16
CA ILE A 245 -19.77 -8.54 -12.56
C ILE A 245 -19.15 -8.92 -13.91
N LYS A 246 -19.08 -7.96 -14.84
CA LYS A 246 -18.34 -8.09 -16.12
C LYS A 246 -16.86 -7.76 -15.90
N TRP A 247 -16.12 -8.76 -15.44
CA TRP A 247 -14.71 -8.66 -15.00
C TRP A 247 -13.72 -8.20 -16.09
N ASP A 248 -14.04 -8.46 -17.36
CA ASP A 248 -13.35 -7.93 -18.54
C ASP A 248 -13.35 -6.38 -18.53
N ARG A 249 -14.53 -5.79 -18.27
CA ARG A 249 -14.71 -4.34 -18.22
C ARG A 249 -14.06 -3.75 -16.98
N VAL A 250 -14.11 -4.45 -15.84
CA VAL A 250 -13.42 -4.06 -14.61
C VAL A 250 -11.90 -3.97 -14.86
N LYS A 251 -11.32 -4.95 -15.56
CA LYS A 251 -9.90 -4.96 -15.93
C LYS A 251 -9.55 -3.85 -16.92
N ALA A 252 -10.35 -3.69 -17.98
CA ALA A 252 -10.17 -2.62 -18.98
C ALA A 252 -10.29 -1.22 -18.36
N HIS A 253 -11.15 -1.06 -17.35
CA HIS A 253 -11.29 0.15 -16.56
C HIS A 253 -10.15 0.37 -15.54
N GLY A 254 -9.08 -0.42 -15.62
CA GLY A 254 -7.80 -0.15 -14.94
C GLY A 254 -7.72 -0.59 -13.47
N VAL A 255 -8.71 -1.33 -12.96
CA VAL A 255 -8.59 -2.02 -11.66
C VAL A 255 -7.48 -3.07 -11.77
N LYS A 256 -6.71 -3.25 -10.69
CA LYS A 256 -5.59 -4.21 -10.67
C LYS A 256 -5.90 -5.45 -9.86
N ALA A 257 -6.42 -5.27 -8.65
CA ALA A 257 -6.75 -6.35 -7.75
C ALA A 257 -8.22 -6.30 -7.29
N ALA A 258 -8.72 -7.41 -6.75
CA ALA A 258 -10.00 -7.49 -6.08
C ALA A 258 -9.92 -8.27 -4.76
N MET A 259 -10.57 -7.78 -3.71
CA MET A 259 -10.82 -8.51 -2.47
C MET A 259 -12.25 -9.05 -2.52
N ILE A 260 -12.40 -10.38 -2.56
CA ILE A 260 -13.71 -11.02 -2.72
C ILE A 260 -14.23 -11.47 -1.35
N ARG A 261 -15.48 -11.16 -0.99
CA ARG A 261 -16.07 -11.76 0.20
C ARG A 261 -16.21 -13.26 -0.03
N LEU A 262 -15.54 -14.04 0.81
CA LEU A 262 -15.61 -15.50 0.77
C LEU A 262 -16.81 -16.00 1.57
N GLY A 263 -17.06 -15.36 2.70
CA GLY A 263 -18.15 -15.70 3.59
C GLY A 263 -18.30 -14.70 4.71
N LEU A 264 -19.18 -15.06 5.63
CA LEU A 264 -19.48 -14.31 6.84
C LEU A 264 -19.87 -15.27 7.97
N ARG A 265 -19.75 -14.82 9.21
CA ARG A 265 -20.56 -15.34 10.32
C ARG A 265 -21.77 -14.44 10.50
N GLY A 266 -22.97 -15.03 10.59
CA GLY A 266 -24.21 -14.26 10.77
C GLY A 266 -24.25 -13.55 12.12
N TYR A 267 -24.50 -12.23 12.11
CA TYR A 267 -24.49 -11.40 13.33
C TYR A 267 -25.57 -11.79 14.35
N VAL A 268 -26.73 -12.27 13.89
CA VAL A 268 -27.75 -12.89 14.77
C VAL A 268 -27.51 -14.40 14.94
N SER A 269 -27.33 -15.14 13.84
CA SER A 269 -27.39 -16.61 13.86
C SER A 269 -26.14 -17.32 14.36
N GLY A 270 -24.99 -16.64 14.42
CA GLY A 270 -23.69 -17.23 14.76
C GLY A 270 -23.16 -18.27 13.75
N LYS A 271 -23.91 -18.59 12.69
CA LYS A 271 -23.55 -19.58 11.67
C LYS A 271 -22.58 -18.99 10.64
N ILE A 272 -21.55 -19.75 10.27
CA ILE A 272 -20.71 -19.46 9.10
C ILE A 272 -21.52 -19.73 7.82
N SER A 273 -21.31 -18.93 6.77
CA SER A 273 -21.93 -19.10 5.46
C SER A 273 -21.01 -18.58 4.35
N GLU A 274 -21.06 -19.21 3.17
CA GLU A 274 -20.37 -18.73 1.96
C GLU A 274 -21.12 -17.53 1.35
N ASP A 275 -20.40 -16.56 0.78
CA ASP A 275 -21.05 -15.53 -0.02
C ASP A 275 -21.55 -16.14 -1.34
N THR A 276 -22.83 -15.95 -1.65
CA THR A 276 -23.49 -16.53 -2.84
C THR A 276 -22.83 -16.19 -4.18
N GLN A 277 -22.04 -15.12 -4.28
CA GLN A 277 -21.28 -14.75 -5.47
C GLN A 277 -19.77 -15.05 -5.35
N PHE A 278 -19.27 -15.57 -4.21
CA PHE A 278 -17.84 -15.85 -3.96
C PHE A 278 -17.20 -16.57 -5.15
N LYS A 279 -17.70 -17.77 -5.50
CA LYS A 279 -17.15 -18.61 -6.58
C LYS A 279 -17.08 -17.86 -7.91
N LYS A 280 -18.19 -17.26 -8.35
CA LYS A 280 -18.24 -16.47 -9.60
C LYS A 280 -17.23 -15.32 -9.59
N ASN A 281 -17.07 -14.65 -8.46
CA ASN A 281 -16.23 -13.48 -8.32
C ASN A 281 -14.73 -13.83 -8.28
N ILE A 282 -14.32 -14.85 -7.52
CA ILE A 282 -12.90 -15.30 -7.50
C ILE A 282 -12.47 -15.88 -8.84
N GLU A 283 -13.29 -16.74 -9.46
CA GLU A 283 -13.01 -17.34 -10.76
C GLU A 283 -13.04 -16.27 -11.89
N GLY A 284 -14.02 -15.36 -11.85
CA GLY A 284 -14.16 -14.27 -12.82
C GLY A 284 -13.02 -13.24 -12.77
N ALA A 285 -12.61 -12.83 -11.57
CA ALA A 285 -11.50 -11.90 -11.38
C ALA A 285 -10.16 -12.53 -11.83
N ALA A 286 -9.88 -13.76 -11.39
CA ALA A 286 -8.66 -14.48 -11.76
C ALA A 286 -8.58 -14.77 -13.26
N LYS A 287 -9.68 -15.18 -13.90
CA LYS A 287 -9.75 -15.42 -15.36
C LYS A 287 -9.48 -14.16 -16.19
N ASN A 288 -9.76 -12.98 -15.65
CA ASN A 288 -9.44 -11.69 -16.26
C ASN A 288 -8.08 -11.12 -15.78
N GLY A 289 -7.27 -11.95 -15.12
CA GLY A 289 -5.92 -11.63 -14.69
C GLY A 289 -5.83 -10.50 -13.66
N LEU A 290 -6.90 -10.24 -12.89
CA LEU A 290 -6.80 -9.45 -11.66
C LEU A 290 -6.02 -10.25 -10.61
N ASP A 291 -5.30 -9.53 -9.77
CA ASP A 291 -4.76 -10.09 -8.54
C ASP A 291 -5.90 -10.28 -7.54
N VAL A 292 -5.95 -11.42 -6.85
CA VAL A 292 -7.12 -11.79 -6.04
C VAL A 292 -6.74 -12.13 -4.61
N GLY A 293 -7.51 -11.53 -3.70
CA GLY A 293 -7.52 -11.84 -2.27
C GLY A 293 -8.96 -12.08 -1.83
N VAL A 294 -9.13 -12.43 -0.56
CA VAL A 294 -10.45 -12.65 0.02
C VAL A 294 -10.60 -11.96 1.35
N TYR A 295 -11.84 -11.71 1.75
CA TYR A 295 -12.16 -11.28 3.11
C TYR A 295 -13.29 -12.12 3.70
N PHE A 296 -13.31 -12.21 5.03
CA PHE A 296 -14.35 -12.91 5.77
C PHE A 296 -14.90 -11.99 6.86
N PHE A 297 -16.20 -11.68 6.76
CA PHE A 297 -16.90 -10.84 7.73
C PHE A 297 -17.12 -11.63 9.03
N SER A 298 -16.26 -11.37 10.00
CA SER A 298 -16.30 -11.97 11.33
C SER A 298 -17.49 -11.47 12.12
N GLN A 299 -18.09 -12.37 12.89
CA GLN A 299 -18.91 -12.03 14.05
C GLN A 299 -18.54 -12.96 15.22
N ALA A 300 -17.28 -13.39 15.28
CA ALA A 300 -16.77 -14.24 16.35
C ALA A 300 -16.81 -13.51 17.70
N ILE A 301 -17.15 -14.25 18.76
CA ILE A 301 -17.17 -13.75 20.15
C ILE A 301 -16.09 -14.40 21.04
N ASN A 302 -15.21 -15.21 20.44
CA ASN A 302 -14.03 -15.82 21.06
C ASN A 302 -13.07 -16.36 19.99
N GLU A 303 -11.84 -16.66 20.39
CA GLU A 303 -10.75 -17.11 19.53
C GLU A 303 -11.05 -18.44 18.84
N ARG A 304 -11.78 -19.36 19.50
CA ARG A 304 -12.20 -20.63 18.92
C ARG A 304 -13.11 -20.42 17.71
N GLU A 305 -13.99 -19.43 17.75
CA GLU A 305 -14.83 -19.05 16.62
C GLU A 305 -14.03 -18.36 15.49
N ALA A 306 -13.05 -17.52 15.82
CA ALA A 306 -12.15 -16.93 14.82
C ALA A 306 -11.28 -17.99 14.11
N ILE A 307 -10.85 -19.03 14.84
CA ILE A 307 -10.14 -20.19 14.28
C ILE A 307 -11.06 -21.01 13.35
N GLN A 308 -12.34 -21.16 13.67
CA GLN A 308 -13.31 -21.79 12.75
C GLN A 308 -13.47 -20.99 11.45
N GLU A 309 -13.57 -19.66 11.54
CA GLU A 309 -13.70 -18.77 10.37
C GLU A 309 -12.45 -18.82 9.50
N ALA A 310 -11.25 -18.74 10.10
CA ALA A 310 -9.99 -18.86 9.39
C ALA A 310 -9.83 -20.24 8.71
N ASN A 311 -10.17 -21.33 9.40
CA ASN A 311 -10.12 -22.67 8.81
C ASN A 311 -11.13 -22.85 7.66
N TYR A 312 -12.33 -22.27 7.77
CA TYR A 312 -13.31 -22.25 6.69
C TYR A 312 -12.78 -21.48 5.47
N VAL A 313 -12.13 -20.33 5.69
CA VAL A 313 -11.46 -19.58 4.63
C VAL A 313 -10.36 -20.42 3.97
N ILE A 314 -9.46 -21.03 4.75
CA ILE A 314 -8.35 -21.88 4.27
C ILE A 314 -8.85 -23.03 3.39
N ASP A 315 -9.88 -23.77 3.84
CA ASP A 315 -10.48 -24.86 3.07
C ASP A 315 -10.96 -24.40 1.69
N LYS A 316 -11.61 -23.23 1.64
CA LYS A 316 -12.22 -22.70 0.41
C LYS A 316 -11.22 -22.05 -0.53
N VAL A 317 -10.13 -21.47 -0.03
CA VAL A 317 -9.09 -20.83 -0.88
C VAL A 317 -8.02 -21.78 -1.41
N LYS A 318 -7.77 -22.96 -0.79
CA LYS A 318 -6.65 -23.85 -1.15
C LYS A 318 -6.61 -24.31 -2.63
N LYS A 319 -7.74 -24.22 -3.33
CA LYS A 319 -7.90 -24.53 -4.77
C LYS A 319 -7.68 -23.34 -5.71
N TYR A 320 -7.40 -22.15 -5.20
CA TYR A 320 -7.21 -20.93 -5.99
C TYR A 320 -5.82 -20.31 -5.75
N ASN A 321 -5.22 -19.73 -6.79
CA ASN A 321 -3.97 -18.98 -6.63
C ASN A 321 -4.23 -17.58 -6.05
N ILE A 322 -4.25 -17.49 -4.73
CA ILE A 322 -4.35 -16.22 -3.99
C ILE A 322 -3.05 -15.41 -4.14
N THR A 323 -3.17 -14.17 -4.64
CA THR A 323 -2.04 -13.23 -4.88
C THR A 323 -2.13 -11.91 -4.11
N MET A 324 -3.23 -11.68 -3.38
CA MET A 324 -3.40 -10.60 -2.41
C MET A 324 -3.63 -11.21 -1.00
N PRO A 325 -3.70 -10.41 0.07
CA PRO A 325 -3.95 -10.92 1.42
C PRO A 325 -5.31 -11.61 1.61
N ILE A 326 -5.43 -12.28 2.74
CA ILE A 326 -6.69 -12.76 3.32
C ILE A 326 -7.03 -11.84 4.50
N ALA A 327 -8.13 -11.11 4.40
CA ALA A 327 -8.53 -10.13 5.40
C ALA A 327 -9.52 -10.70 6.43
N TYR A 328 -9.21 -10.52 7.72
CA TYR A 328 -10.20 -10.48 8.79
C TYR A 328 -10.98 -9.18 8.65
N ASP A 329 -12.28 -9.26 8.39
CA ASP A 329 -13.19 -8.11 8.37
C ASP A 329 -13.94 -8.12 9.71
N GLY A 330 -13.60 -7.17 10.58
CA GLY A 330 -13.99 -7.15 12.00
C GLY A 330 -15.09 -6.16 12.35
N GLU A 331 -15.73 -5.55 11.35
CA GLU A 331 -16.46 -4.29 11.54
C GLU A 331 -17.56 -4.35 12.60
N HIS A 332 -17.61 -3.30 13.43
CA HIS A 332 -18.71 -3.06 14.35
C HIS A 332 -20.04 -2.88 13.60
N VAL A 333 -20.98 -3.79 13.85
CA VAL A 333 -22.36 -3.72 13.37
C VAL A 333 -23.15 -2.82 14.32
N SER A 334 -23.90 -1.86 13.79
CA SER A 334 -24.70 -0.91 14.58
C SER A 334 -25.99 -1.48 15.18
N ASP A 335 -26.41 -2.68 14.75
CA ASP A 335 -27.53 -3.41 15.33
C ASP A 335 -27.18 -3.92 16.74
N ALA A 336 -27.91 -3.44 17.76
CA ALA A 336 -27.69 -3.84 19.15
C ALA A 336 -27.92 -5.34 19.41
N SER A 337 -28.66 -6.04 18.53
CA SER A 337 -28.86 -7.49 18.59
C SER A 337 -27.70 -8.31 17.98
N ALA A 338 -26.75 -7.66 17.30
CA ALA A 338 -25.55 -8.32 16.79
C ALA A 338 -24.76 -8.97 17.94
N ARG A 339 -24.42 -10.26 17.80
CA ARG A 339 -23.84 -11.08 18.85
C ARG A 339 -22.54 -10.54 19.45
N THR A 340 -21.76 -9.79 18.67
CA THR A 340 -20.54 -9.09 19.09
C THR A 340 -20.84 -7.93 20.07
N ASN A 341 -21.96 -7.24 19.89
CA ASN A 341 -22.46 -6.21 20.80
C ASN A 341 -23.10 -6.83 22.05
N VAL A 342 -23.92 -7.88 21.87
CA VAL A 342 -24.55 -8.63 22.98
C VAL A 342 -23.50 -9.27 23.90
N ALA A 343 -22.40 -9.77 23.33
CA ALA A 343 -21.27 -10.32 24.09
C ALA A 343 -20.43 -9.27 24.83
N LYS A 344 -20.65 -7.96 24.57
CA LYS A 344 -19.97 -6.83 25.24
C LYS A 344 -18.46 -6.99 25.34
N LEU A 345 -17.84 -7.41 24.23
CA LEU A 345 -16.39 -7.65 24.16
C LEU A 345 -15.61 -6.39 24.57
N ASN A 346 -14.49 -6.56 25.27
CA ASN A 346 -13.52 -5.50 25.53
C ASN A 346 -12.43 -5.45 24.43
N ASN A 347 -11.54 -4.45 24.45
CA ASN A 347 -10.52 -4.31 23.40
C ASN A 347 -9.50 -5.45 23.42
N GLN A 348 -9.24 -6.07 24.57
CA GLN A 348 -8.40 -7.26 24.65
C GLN A 348 -9.02 -8.41 23.86
N GLN A 349 -10.28 -8.75 24.15
CA GLN A 349 -11.00 -9.85 23.49
C GLN A 349 -11.13 -9.62 21.98
N ARG A 350 -11.51 -8.41 21.54
CA ARG A 350 -11.51 -8.06 20.10
C ARG A 350 -10.15 -8.28 19.44
N THR A 351 -9.06 -7.89 20.11
CA THR A 351 -7.70 -8.11 19.62
C THR A 351 -7.31 -9.59 19.62
N ASP A 352 -7.66 -10.37 20.66
CA ASP A 352 -7.34 -11.80 20.77
C ASP A 352 -8.06 -12.62 19.68
N ILE A 353 -9.35 -12.31 19.44
CA ILE A 353 -10.17 -12.85 18.34
C ILE A 353 -9.51 -12.55 16.97
N CYS A 354 -9.13 -11.30 16.72
CA CYS A 354 -8.48 -10.89 15.48
C CYS A 354 -7.11 -11.58 15.27
N ILE A 355 -6.30 -11.68 16.32
CA ILE A 355 -4.99 -12.36 16.28
C ILE A 355 -5.18 -13.87 16.02
N ALA A 356 -6.18 -14.50 16.64
CA ALA A 356 -6.47 -15.92 16.45
C ALA A 356 -6.83 -16.26 14.98
N PHE A 357 -7.62 -15.40 14.32
CA PHE A 357 -7.84 -15.51 12.87
C PHE A 357 -6.52 -15.32 12.09
N CYS A 358 -5.83 -14.20 12.32
CA CYS A 358 -4.65 -13.81 11.53
C CYS A 358 -3.49 -14.82 11.65
N GLU A 359 -3.20 -15.34 12.84
CA GLU A 359 -2.17 -16.37 13.02
C GLU A 359 -2.59 -17.73 12.44
N THR A 360 -3.88 -18.06 12.38
CA THR A 360 -4.36 -19.29 11.74
C THR A 360 -4.19 -19.22 10.22
N ILE A 361 -4.57 -18.09 9.59
CA ILE A 361 -4.32 -17.80 8.17
C ILE A 361 -2.81 -17.86 7.84
N LYS A 362 -1.98 -17.26 8.70
CA LYS A 362 -0.51 -17.22 8.56
C LYS A 362 0.16 -18.58 8.69
N LYS A 363 -0.29 -19.41 9.64
CA LYS A 363 0.19 -20.81 9.79
C LYS A 363 -0.13 -21.70 8.59
N ALA A 364 -1.13 -21.32 7.79
CA ALA A 364 -1.50 -22.00 6.54
C ALA A 364 -0.77 -21.45 5.29
N GLY A 365 0.28 -20.63 5.44
CA GLY A 365 1.09 -20.11 4.33
C GLY A 365 0.45 -18.93 3.56
N TYR A 366 -0.60 -18.31 4.11
CA TYR A 366 -1.24 -17.12 3.54
C TYR A 366 -0.82 -15.85 4.26
N VAL A 367 -0.96 -14.70 3.59
CA VAL A 367 -0.71 -13.39 4.21
C VAL A 367 -2.01 -12.89 4.86
N PRO A 368 -2.09 -12.77 6.21
CA PRO A 368 -3.22 -12.14 6.86
C PRO A 368 -3.21 -10.62 6.68
N MET A 369 -4.39 -10.04 6.73
CA MET A 369 -4.66 -8.59 6.75
C MET A 369 -5.84 -8.33 7.69
N ILE A 370 -5.94 -7.12 8.21
CA ILE A 370 -7.04 -6.69 9.08
C ILE A 370 -7.78 -5.55 8.37
N TYR A 371 -9.08 -5.73 8.17
CA TYR A 371 -10.00 -4.72 7.66
C TYR A 371 -10.96 -4.28 8.76
N ASP A 372 -11.03 -2.96 8.95
CA ASP A 372 -12.02 -2.31 9.80
C ASP A 372 -12.07 -0.80 9.54
N ASN A 373 -13.09 -0.12 10.08
CA ASN A 373 -13.21 1.33 10.01
C ASN A 373 -12.29 2.03 11.02
N LYS A 374 -11.87 3.27 10.69
CA LYS A 374 -10.97 4.08 11.53
C LYS A 374 -11.38 4.12 13.01
N SER A 375 -12.65 4.38 13.33
CA SER A 375 -13.11 4.52 14.71
C SER A 375 -12.99 3.21 15.51
N HIS A 376 -13.25 2.07 14.89
CA HIS A 376 -13.12 0.78 15.56
C HIS A 376 -11.65 0.38 15.73
N LEU A 377 -10.77 0.66 14.76
CA LEU A 377 -9.32 0.51 14.92
C LEU A 377 -8.74 1.39 16.05
N GLU A 378 -9.20 2.64 16.17
CA GLU A 378 -8.69 3.58 17.18
C GLU A 378 -9.31 3.33 18.58
N GLY A 379 -10.57 2.92 18.67
CA GLY A 379 -11.29 2.76 19.94
C GLY A 379 -11.48 1.32 20.43
N GLY A 380 -11.47 0.32 19.53
CA GLY A 380 -11.94 -1.04 19.76
C GLY A 380 -10.85 -2.13 19.84
N PHE A 381 -9.60 -1.82 19.48
CA PHE A 381 -8.49 -2.79 19.51
C PHE A 381 -7.28 -2.24 20.26
N GLN A 382 -6.59 -3.12 20.97
CA GLN A 382 -5.26 -2.87 21.56
C GLN A 382 -4.19 -2.74 20.46
N LEU A 383 -4.23 -1.61 19.73
CA LEU A 383 -3.70 -1.47 18.37
C LEU A 383 -2.21 -1.83 18.19
N SER A 384 -1.35 -1.56 19.18
CA SER A 384 0.08 -1.94 19.10
C SER A 384 0.33 -3.44 19.07
N ARG A 385 -0.59 -4.27 19.57
CA ARG A 385 -0.52 -5.74 19.42
C ARG A 385 -0.72 -6.18 17.97
N LEU A 386 -1.36 -5.35 17.15
CA LEU A 386 -1.60 -5.59 15.73
C LEU A 386 -0.44 -5.11 14.82
N ASN A 387 0.64 -4.56 15.40
CA ASN A 387 1.80 -4.03 14.66
C ASN A 387 2.47 -5.03 13.69
N GLY A 388 2.25 -6.34 13.88
CA GLY A 388 2.77 -7.42 13.02
C GLY A 388 1.94 -7.71 11.75
N TYR A 389 0.76 -7.11 11.59
CA TYR A 389 -0.17 -7.38 10.49
C TYR A 389 -0.28 -6.19 9.52
N TYR A 390 -0.81 -6.47 8.31
CA TYR A 390 -1.15 -5.44 7.35
C TYR A 390 -2.54 -4.88 7.63
N ILE A 391 -2.68 -3.56 7.60
CA ILE A 391 -3.97 -2.90 7.83
C ILE A 391 -4.55 -2.41 6.52
N TRP A 392 -5.83 -2.71 6.30
CA TRP A 392 -6.68 -2.15 5.26
C TRP A 392 -7.80 -1.38 5.94
N TYR A 393 -7.66 -0.08 6.12
CA TYR A 393 -8.64 0.69 6.91
C TYR A 393 -9.69 1.38 6.04
N ALA A 394 -10.94 1.46 6.52
CA ALA A 394 -12.01 2.21 5.91
C ALA A 394 -12.13 3.64 6.50
N ARG A 395 -12.15 4.64 5.62
CA ARG A 395 -12.42 6.05 5.95
C ARG A 395 -12.79 6.83 4.69
N TYR A 396 -14.06 7.19 4.54
CA TYR A 396 -14.54 7.90 3.35
C TYR A 396 -14.24 9.40 3.46
N ALA A 397 -13.10 9.81 2.89
CA ALA A 397 -12.58 11.18 2.97
C ALA A 397 -11.75 11.54 1.72
N PRO A 398 -11.59 12.84 1.37
CA PRO A 398 -10.75 13.26 0.24
C PRO A 398 -9.25 12.99 0.40
N LYS A 399 -8.78 12.81 1.64
CA LYS A 399 -7.40 12.49 2.04
C LYS A 399 -7.43 11.46 3.19
N PRO A 400 -6.36 10.66 3.36
CA PRO A 400 -6.25 9.75 4.50
C PRO A 400 -5.88 10.50 5.77
N ASP A 401 -6.72 10.40 6.82
CA ASP A 401 -6.54 11.10 8.11
C ASP A 401 -6.14 10.15 9.27
N TYR A 402 -5.69 8.94 8.97
CA TYR A 402 -5.35 7.91 9.95
C TYR A 402 -3.88 8.04 10.40
N LYS A 403 -3.67 8.07 11.72
CA LYS A 403 -2.35 8.32 12.34
C LYS A 403 -1.44 7.10 12.35
N TYR A 404 -2.02 5.91 12.23
CA TYR A 404 -1.33 4.62 12.33
C TYR A 404 -1.13 4.02 10.95
N ALA A 405 -0.21 3.06 10.84
CA ALA A 405 0.24 2.54 9.57
C ALA A 405 -0.77 1.56 8.94
N TYR A 406 -0.83 1.61 7.62
CA TYR A 406 -1.68 0.80 6.77
C TYR A 406 -1.01 0.53 5.44
N GLU A 407 -1.53 -0.44 4.70
CA GLU A 407 -1.05 -0.85 3.39
C GLU A 407 -2.15 -0.75 2.32
N MET A 408 -3.40 -0.61 2.75
CA MET A 408 -4.54 -0.30 1.90
C MET A 408 -5.49 0.68 2.62
N TRP A 409 -6.16 1.55 1.86
CA TRP A 409 -7.15 2.50 2.36
C TRP A 409 -8.40 2.46 1.48
N GLN A 410 -9.55 2.11 2.05
CA GLN A 410 -10.86 2.19 1.40
C GLN A 410 -11.39 3.63 1.57
N TYR A 411 -11.40 4.38 0.47
CA TYR A 411 -11.66 5.83 0.46
C TYR A 411 -13.08 6.21 0.02
N THR A 412 -13.85 5.27 -0.52
CA THR A 412 -15.30 5.43 -0.77
C THR A 412 -15.98 4.09 -1.00
N GLU A 413 -17.21 3.94 -0.50
CA GLU A 413 -18.16 2.89 -0.90
C GLU A 413 -18.94 3.22 -2.19
N SER A 414 -18.90 4.49 -2.62
CA SER A 414 -19.73 5.05 -3.70
C SER A 414 -18.99 5.10 -5.05
N GLY A 415 -18.03 4.21 -5.26
CA GLY A 415 -17.29 4.13 -6.51
C GLY A 415 -18.13 3.64 -7.69
N LYS A 416 -17.78 4.08 -8.89
CA LYS A 416 -18.39 3.62 -10.15
C LYS A 416 -17.33 2.95 -11.02
N VAL A 417 -17.49 1.65 -11.27
CA VAL A 417 -16.55 0.85 -12.07
C VAL A 417 -17.29 0.15 -13.20
N ALA A 418 -16.98 0.49 -14.45
CA ALA A 418 -17.50 -0.18 -15.62
C ALA A 418 -17.34 -1.71 -15.51
N GLY A 419 -18.47 -2.43 -15.55
CA GLY A 419 -18.54 -3.88 -15.33
C GLY A 419 -19.26 -4.27 -14.04
N VAL A 420 -19.28 -3.39 -13.04
CA VAL A 420 -20.19 -3.48 -11.88
C VAL A 420 -21.43 -2.62 -12.17
N LYS A 421 -22.62 -3.11 -11.80
CA LYS A 421 -23.89 -2.37 -12.01
C LYS A 421 -24.22 -1.41 -10.86
N THR A 422 -23.87 -1.80 -9.64
CA THR A 422 -24.08 -1.03 -8.41
C THR A 422 -22.97 -0.02 -8.18
N LEU A 423 -23.06 0.73 -7.08
CA LEU A 423 -21.89 1.31 -6.46
C LEU A 423 -20.94 0.19 -5.97
N VAL A 424 -19.65 0.48 -5.94
CA VAL A 424 -18.62 -0.45 -5.49
C VAL A 424 -17.55 0.28 -4.70
N ASP A 425 -17.07 -0.42 -3.69
CA ASP A 425 -16.02 0.01 -2.80
C ASP A 425 -14.68 0.17 -3.53
N LEU A 426 -14.00 1.28 -3.27
CA LEU A 426 -12.73 1.63 -3.90
C LEU A 426 -11.64 1.81 -2.85
N SER A 427 -10.59 1.00 -3.02
CA SER A 427 -9.42 1.01 -2.18
C SER A 427 -8.16 1.38 -2.97
N VAL A 428 -7.25 2.12 -2.33
CA VAL A 428 -5.89 2.39 -2.83
C VAL A 428 -4.91 1.56 -2.03
N CYS A 429 -4.13 0.71 -2.72
CA CYS A 429 -3.08 -0.10 -2.10
C CYS A 429 -1.69 0.38 -2.52
N THR A 430 -0.78 0.46 -1.55
CA THR A 430 0.60 0.96 -1.71
C THR A 430 1.65 -0.16 -1.74
N VAL A 431 1.29 -1.38 -1.35
CA VAL A 431 2.18 -2.55 -1.28
C VAL A 431 1.90 -3.50 -2.46
N ASP A 432 2.96 -3.91 -3.15
CA ASP A 432 2.91 -4.92 -4.20
C ASP A 432 2.82 -6.33 -3.56
N PHE A 433 1.62 -6.67 -3.09
CA PHE A 433 1.32 -7.97 -2.47
C PHE A 433 1.59 -9.17 -3.40
N PRO A 434 1.29 -9.12 -4.72
CA PRO A 434 1.63 -10.19 -5.64
C PRO A 434 3.13 -10.50 -5.68
N ILE A 435 4.00 -9.47 -5.73
CA ILE A 435 5.45 -9.67 -5.61
C ILE A 435 5.82 -10.17 -4.21
N LYS A 436 5.21 -9.64 -3.14
CA LYS A 436 5.55 -10.01 -1.76
C LYS A 436 5.22 -11.47 -1.45
N ILE A 437 4.02 -11.93 -1.79
CA ILE A 437 3.58 -13.32 -1.64
C ILE A 437 4.43 -14.26 -2.53
N ALA A 438 4.77 -13.85 -3.75
CA ALA A 438 5.64 -14.62 -4.63
C ALA A 438 7.12 -14.67 -4.18
N LEU A 439 7.55 -13.80 -3.25
CA LEU A 439 8.84 -13.90 -2.58
C LEU A 439 8.77 -14.80 -1.35
N MET A 440 7.74 -14.67 -0.49
CA MET A 440 7.55 -15.53 0.68
C MET A 440 7.48 -17.02 0.30
N LYS A 441 6.66 -17.36 -0.71
CA LYS A 441 6.56 -18.72 -1.29
C LYS A 441 7.86 -19.26 -1.91
N LYS A 442 8.91 -18.43 -2.06
CA LYS A 442 10.24 -18.83 -2.53
C LYS A 442 11.29 -18.90 -1.42
N GLU A 443 10.95 -18.47 -0.21
CA GLU A 443 11.83 -18.43 0.96
C GLU A 443 11.51 -19.53 1.98
N GLY A 444 10.58 -20.44 1.66
CA GLY A 444 10.21 -21.58 2.51
C GLY A 444 9.25 -21.23 3.64
N GLN A 445 8.42 -20.20 3.46
CA GLN A 445 7.31 -19.81 4.35
C GLN A 445 5.96 -20.23 3.77
#